data_AF-A0A5Q2VCV1-F1
#
_entry.id   AF-A0A5Q2VCV1-F1
#
_cell.length_a   1.000
_cell.length_b   1.000
_cell.length_c   1.000
_cell.angle_alpha   90.00
_cell.angle_beta   90.00
_cell.angle_gamma   90.00
#
_symmetry.space_group_name_H-M   'P 1'
#
loop_
_entity.id
_entity.type
_entity.pdbx_description
1 polymer ?
#
loop_
_entity_poly.entity_id
_entity_poly.type
_entity_poly.pdbx_seq_one_letter_code
_entity_poly.pdbx_strand_id
1 'polypeptide(L)'
;MELKKIALAVATLTLSCGALAHGYVESPQSRAYKCNLQQNTDCGPVQYEPQSVEKTSGFPSGPLPRDGELASASIPNYSPLDKQSMNMWARNPIKAGMNKFTWYHTAQHKTNNWRYYITKQNWDANKPLTREAFESTPFCQEEGHGQLPSQRQVTECNVPERSGYQVIYGVWEIADTANSFYQVIDVDFGEGETATSEWSKQLSGQVAGKSLKEGDKVIARFFDDQGEVASLRTDMTIASQAQTDKNRWSHDLAVLINARHSDIRIGVKDNQGQVNPVYGNNSAFVKDDSRLSKVVISYEEQGQAIEEEVEVSGVQADKIQNGQANVSFKVNVKGAVTFEARVINHQGSEKGYLKQNIADDSLAMTLPLNEVTAGHHMLKYFATNKEGQLVKQDVINLQIEDASSGNYQFIFPEGLDSYTAGTLVLQPKDGKIYQCKPFPYSGYCKQWTNTTTQFEPGVGASWQDGWVLKN
;
A
#
# COMPACT_ATOMS: atom_id res chain seq x y z
N MET A 1 5.11 -52.27 40.72
CA MET A 1 5.90 -51.72 39.62
C MET A 1 5.09 -51.97 38.35
N GLU A 2 4.25 -51.01 37.97
CA GLU A 2 3.30 -51.17 36.86
C GLU A 2 3.32 -49.85 36.06
N LEU A 3 3.83 -49.94 34.83
CA LEU A 3 4.05 -48.84 33.91
C LEU A 3 2.71 -48.34 33.35
N LYS A 4 2.40 -47.05 33.55
CA LYS A 4 1.27 -46.39 32.91
C LYS A 4 1.57 -46.20 31.41
N LYS A 5 0.83 -46.92 30.57
CA LYS A 5 0.79 -46.72 29.11
C LYS A 5 0.09 -45.39 28.81
N ILE A 6 0.86 -44.40 28.37
CA ILE A 6 0.31 -43.19 27.74
C ILE A 6 0.09 -43.53 26.27
N ALA A 7 -1.17 -43.59 25.85
CA ALA A 7 -1.55 -43.75 24.45
C ALA A 7 -1.23 -42.45 23.70
N LEU A 8 -0.35 -42.57 22.72
CA LEU A 8 0.02 -41.51 21.79
C LEU A 8 -1.10 -41.37 20.74
N ALA A 9 -2.01 -40.42 20.94
CA ALA A 9 -2.93 -39.99 19.90
C ALA A 9 -2.18 -39.03 18.97
N VAL A 10 -1.60 -39.58 17.90
CA VAL A 10 -1.07 -38.78 16.78
C VAL A 10 -2.27 -38.25 16.01
N ALA A 11 -2.70 -37.04 16.33
CA ALA A 11 -3.62 -36.28 15.50
C ALA A 11 -2.87 -35.87 14.22
N THR A 12 -3.04 -36.63 13.14
CA THR A 12 -2.74 -36.17 11.78
C THR A 12 -3.67 -35.01 11.45
N LEU A 13 -3.26 -33.77 11.79
CA LEU A 13 -3.76 -32.59 11.10
C LEU A 13 -3.24 -32.64 9.66
N THR A 14 -4.01 -33.25 8.77
CA THR A 14 -3.94 -32.91 7.36
C THR A 14 -4.35 -31.44 7.25
N LEU A 15 -3.36 -30.55 7.09
CA LEU A 15 -3.62 -29.24 6.50
C LEU A 15 -4.13 -29.50 5.07
N SER A 16 -5.45 -29.54 4.91
CA SER A 16 -6.08 -29.30 3.62
C SER A 16 -5.75 -27.86 3.24
N CYS A 17 -4.62 -27.66 2.56
CA CYS A 17 -4.41 -26.47 1.78
C CYS A 17 -5.53 -26.48 0.74
N GLY A 18 -6.59 -25.71 0.98
CA GLY A 18 -7.65 -25.53 -0.01
C GLY A 18 -6.96 -25.14 -1.31
N ALA A 19 -7.16 -25.94 -2.35
CA ALA A 19 -6.63 -25.65 -3.66
C ALA A 19 -7.31 -24.34 -4.08
N LEU A 20 -6.57 -23.25 -3.96
CA LEU A 20 -7.06 -21.90 -4.14
C LEU A 20 -7.22 -21.64 -5.63
N ALA A 21 -8.44 -21.80 -6.15
CA ALA A 21 -8.80 -21.38 -7.50
C ALA A 21 -8.83 -19.87 -7.58
N HIS A 22 -8.36 -19.34 -8.71
CA HIS A 22 -8.21 -17.90 -8.84
C HIS A 22 -8.16 -17.51 -10.31
N GLY A 23 -9.17 -16.75 -10.75
CA GLY A 23 -9.22 -16.19 -12.09
C GLY A 23 -10.25 -15.07 -12.23
N TYR A 24 -10.11 -14.29 -13.31
CA TYR A 24 -11.00 -13.19 -13.65
C TYR A 24 -11.17 -13.09 -15.17
N VAL A 25 -12.20 -12.38 -15.63
CA VAL A 25 -12.38 -12.10 -17.06
C VAL A 25 -11.47 -10.93 -17.45
N GLU A 26 -10.44 -11.24 -18.23
CA GLU A 26 -9.44 -10.30 -18.76
C GLU A 26 -10.01 -9.49 -19.93
N SER A 27 -10.87 -10.10 -20.77
CA SER A 27 -11.45 -9.43 -21.94
C SER A 27 -12.84 -9.98 -22.29
N PRO A 28 -13.88 -9.13 -22.48
CA PRO A 28 -13.91 -7.73 -22.05
C PRO A 28 -13.64 -7.62 -20.54
N GLN A 29 -12.95 -6.57 -20.09
CA GLN A 29 -12.50 -6.49 -18.70
C GLN A 29 -13.70 -6.52 -17.73
N SER A 30 -13.67 -7.44 -16.76
CA SER A 30 -14.68 -7.49 -15.70
C SER A 30 -14.65 -6.24 -14.82
N ARG A 31 -15.72 -6.01 -14.07
CA ARG A 31 -15.81 -4.92 -13.09
C ARG A 31 -14.68 -4.98 -12.06
N ALA A 32 -14.41 -6.17 -11.52
CA ALA A 32 -13.33 -6.40 -10.57
C ALA A 32 -11.95 -6.19 -11.22
N TYR A 33 -11.74 -6.64 -12.45
CA TYR A 33 -10.48 -6.42 -13.16
C TYR A 33 -10.27 -4.93 -13.50
N LYS A 34 -11.33 -4.20 -13.86
CA LYS A 34 -11.26 -2.73 -14.03
C LYS A 34 -10.92 -1.99 -12.75
N CYS A 35 -11.21 -2.53 -11.57
CA CYS A 35 -10.71 -2.00 -10.31
C CYS A 35 -9.19 -2.16 -10.19
N ASN A 36 -8.65 -3.32 -10.56
CA ASN A 36 -7.20 -3.55 -10.61
C ASN A 36 -6.50 -2.61 -11.61
N LEU A 37 -7.14 -2.33 -12.75
CA LEU A 37 -6.66 -1.38 -13.76
C LEU A 37 -6.87 0.10 -13.40
N GLN A 38 -7.45 0.40 -12.24
CA GLN A 38 -7.81 1.76 -11.80
C GLN A 38 -8.76 2.50 -12.77
N GLN A 39 -9.52 1.75 -13.56
CA GLN A 39 -10.59 2.28 -14.42
C GLN A 39 -11.92 2.37 -13.68
N ASN A 40 -12.08 1.55 -12.63
CA ASN A 40 -13.09 1.71 -11.59
C ASN A 40 -12.38 2.11 -10.29
N THR A 41 -13.03 2.97 -9.51
CA THR A 41 -12.52 3.47 -8.22
C THR A 41 -13.39 2.96 -7.07
N ASP A 42 -12.91 3.11 -5.83
CA ASP A 42 -13.63 2.72 -4.60
C ASP A 42 -14.00 1.24 -4.48
N CYS A 43 -13.24 0.37 -5.11
CA CYS A 43 -13.56 -1.05 -5.13
C CYS A 43 -13.19 -1.81 -3.85
N GLY A 44 -12.52 -1.16 -2.89
CA GLY A 44 -12.01 -1.84 -1.70
C GLY A 44 -10.89 -2.84 -2.03
N PRO A 45 -10.71 -3.92 -1.26
CA PRO A 45 -9.57 -4.83 -1.41
C PRO A 45 -9.56 -5.63 -2.73
N VAL A 46 -10.70 -5.80 -3.40
CA VAL A 46 -10.78 -6.57 -4.66
C VAL A 46 -9.88 -6.03 -5.77
N GLN A 47 -9.50 -4.74 -5.71
CA GLN A 47 -8.56 -4.15 -6.67
C GLN A 47 -7.17 -4.81 -6.64
N TYR A 48 -6.79 -5.44 -5.53
CA TYR A 48 -5.50 -6.13 -5.37
C TYR A 48 -5.58 -7.61 -5.75
N GLU A 49 -6.80 -8.14 -5.86
CA GLU A 49 -7.03 -9.57 -6.10
C GLU A 49 -8.33 -9.81 -6.89
N PRO A 50 -8.44 -9.29 -8.13
CA PRO A 50 -9.64 -9.48 -8.96
C PRO A 50 -9.95 -10.97 -9.23
N GLN A 51 -8.95 -11.84 -9.06
CA GLN A 51 -9.03 -13.29 -9.21
C GLN A 51 -9.80 -14.02 -8.10
N SER A 52 -10.12 -13.36 -6.98
CA SER A 52 -10.58 -14.01 -5.74
C SER A 52 -12.09 -13.96 -5.51
N VAL A 53 -12.90 -13.57 -6.50
CA VAL A 53 -14.37 -13.42 -6.37
C VAL A 53 -15.06 -14.79 -6.41
N GLU A 54 -14.84 -15.58 -5.35
CA GLU A 54 -15.21 -16.99 -5.20
C GLU A 54 -16.37 -17.21 -4.21
N LYS A 55 -17.35 -18.02 -4.59
CA LYS A 55 -18.38 -18.49 -3.65
C LYS A 55 -18.89 -19.87 -4.01
N THR A 56 -19.59 -20.51 -3.09
CA THR A 56 -20.33 -21.74 -3.33
C THR A 56 -21.10 -21.68 -4.65
N SER A 57 -20.95 -22.72 -5.47
CA SER A 57 -21.65 -22.89 -6.75
C SER A 57 -23.15 -22.95 -6.53
N GLY A 58 -23.91 -22.44 -7.50
CA GLY A 58 -25.36 -22.58 -7.46
C GLY A 58 -26.13 -21.61 -8.34
N PHE A 59 -25.53 -20.49 -8.76
CA PHE A 59 -26.24 -19.56 -9.64
C PHE A 59 -26.75 -20.26 -10.93
N PRO A 60 -28.00 -20.01 -11.36
CA PRO A 60 -28.97 -19.07 -10.80
C PRO A 60 -29.92 -19.65 -9.74
N SER A 61 -29.99 -20.97 -9.55
CA SER A 61 -31.02 -21.60 -8.70
C SER A 61 -30.63 -21.76 -7.22
N GLY A 62 -29.34 -21.75 -6.92
CA GLY A 62 -28.79 -21.89 -5.58
C GLY A 62 -28.89 -20.60 -4.75
N PRO A 63 -28.74 -20.69 -3.43
CA PRO A 63 -28.93 -19.56 -2.51
C PRO A 63 -27.79 -18.54 -2.50
N LEU A 64 -26.62 -18.91 -3.05
CA LEU A 64 -25.43 -18.06 -3.11
C LEU A 64 -24.92 -17.91 -4.55
N PRO A 65 -24.31 -16.75 -4.88
CA PRO A 65 -24.35 -15.49 -4.13
C PRO A 65 -25.78 -14.96 -3.94
N ARG A 66 -26.03 -14.19 -2.89
CA ARG A 66 -27.36 -13.64 -2.57
C ARG A 66 -27.74 -12.56 -3.58
N ASP A 67 -29.04 -12.39 -3.80
CA ASP A 67 -29.54 -11.24 -4.56
C ASP A 67 -29.13 -9.94 -3.89
N GLY A 68 -28.66 -8.98 -4.69
CA GLY A 68 -28.03 -7.74 -4.22
C GLY A 68 -26.53 -7.88 -3.90
N GLU A 69 -25.98 -9.09 -3.91
CA GLU A 69 -24.56 -9.39 -3.63
C GLU A 69 -23.91 -10.22 -4.75
N LEU A 70 -24.48 -10.21 -5.95
CA LEU A 70 -23.99 -11.02 -7.07
C LEU A 70 -22.59 -10.59 -7.54
N ALA A 71 -22.29 -9.29 -7.53
CA ALA A 71 -21.03 -8.77 -8.03
C ALA A 71 -19.86 -9.04 -7.07
N SER A 72 -20.12 -9.03 -5.77
CA SER A 72 -19.14 -9.41 -4.73
C SER A 72 -19.05 -10.91 -4.46
N ALA A 73 -19.91 -11.70 -5.09
CA ALA A 73 -20.15 -13.09 -4.76
C ALA A 73 -20.52 -13.32 -3.27
N SER A 74 -21.22 -12.38 -2.62
CA SER A 74 -21.51 -12.42 -1.18
C SER A 74 -20.25 -12.52 -0.31
N ILE A 75 -19.15 -11.86 -0.73
CA ILE A 75 -17.93 -11.68 0.05
C ILE A 75 -17.99 -10.29 0.68
N PRO A 76 -18.09 -10.15 2.02
CA PRO A 76 -18.25 -8.85 2.67
C PRO A 76 -17.18 -7.81 2.29
N ASN A 77 -15.93 -8.26 2.15
CA ASN A 77 -14.81 -7.39 1.77
C ASN A 77 -14.89 -6.90 0.31
N TYR A 78 -15.67 -7.56 -0.56
CA TYR A 78 -15.87 -7.14 -1.95
C TYR A 78 -17.23 -6.47 -2.18
N SER A 79 -17.99 -6.19 -1.10
CA SER A 79 -19.26 -5.48 -1.15
C SER A 79 -19.26 -4.14 -1.91
N PRO A 80 -18.14 -3.39 -2.08
CA PRO A 80 -18.15 -2.23 -2.94
C PRO A 80 -18.55 -2.52 -4.39
N LEU A 81 -18.32 -3.74 -4.90
CA LEU A 81 -18.73 -4.17 -6.24
C LEU A 81 -20.26 -4.24 -6.41
N ASP A 82 -21.00 -4.36 -5.31
CA ASP A 82 -22.47 -4.51 -5.30
C ASP A 82 -23.20 -3.18 -5.46
N LYS A 83 -22.49 -2.05 -5.34
CA LYS A 83 -23.04 -0.73 -5.69
C LYS A 83 -23.52 -0.77 -7.13
N GLN A 84 -24.73 -0.28 -7.39
CA GLN A 84 -25.30 -0.29 -8.73
C GLN A 84 -26.06 1.01 -8.98
N SER A 85 -25.60 1.74 -10.00
CA SER A 85 -26.30 2.88 -10.60
C SER A 85 -25.95 2.95 -12.08
N MET A 86 -26.73 3.72 -12.83
CA MET A 86 -26.46 3.96 -14.26
C MET A 86 -25.03 4.48 -14.51
N ASN A 87 -24.47 5.26 -13.59
CA ASN A 87 -23.19 5.97 -13.75
C ASN A 87 -22.06 5.45 -12.85
N MET A 88 -22.23 4.29 -12.19
CA MET A 88 -21.25 3.79 -11.21
C MET A 88 -20.00 3.19 -11.86
N TRP A 89 -20.17 2.42 -12.94
CA TRP A 89 -19.12 1.52 -13.46
C TRP A 89 -18.69 1.85 -14.89
N ALA A 90 -17.39 1.75 -15.14
CA ALA A 90 -16.82 1.89 -16.48
C ALA A 90 -17.23 0.72 -17.38
N ARG A 91 -17.85 1.02 -18.53
CA ARG A 91 -18.41 0.02 -19.44
C ARG A 91 -17.45 -0.35 -20.56
N ASN A 92 -17.56 -1.58 -21.07
CA ASN A 92 -16.87 -2.03 -22.28
C ASN A 92 -17.81 -1.85 -23.48
N PRO A 93 -17.38 -1.25 -24.60
CA PRO A 93 -18.18 -1.24 -25.81
C PRO A 93 -18.37 -2.68 -26.31
N ILE A 94 -19.59 -3.05 -26.70
CA ILE A 94 -19.91 -4.37 -27.25
C ILE A 94 -20.97 -4.25 -28.35
N LYS A 95 -21.08 -5.26 -29.20
CA LYS A 95 -22.18 -5.42 -30.15
C LYS A 95 -22.84 -6.78 -29.94
N ALA A 96 -24.10 -6.91 -30.32
CA ALA A 96 -24.73 -8.21 -30.44
C ALA A 96 -24.00 -9.09 -31.49
N GLY A 97 -24.19 -10.40 -31.42
CA GLY A 97 -23.48 -11.36 -32.26
C GLY A 97 -22.25 -11.98 -31.59
N MET A 98 -21.37 -12.55 -32.40
CA MET A 98 -20.19 -13.27 -31.91
C MET A 98 -19.18 -12.35 -31.23
N ASN A 99 -18.91 -12.62 -29.95
CA ASN A 99 -17.91 -11.94 -29.13
C ASN A 99 -17.01 -12.97 -28.42
N LYS A 100 -15.80 -12.53 -28.04
CA LYS A 100 -14.83 -13.33 -27.31
C LYS A 100 -14.80 -12.94 -25.83
N PHE A 101 -14.86 -13.94 -24.96
CA PHE A 101 -14.68 -13.81 -23.52
C PHE A 101 -13.43 -14.57 -23.11
N THR A 102 -12.48 -13.89 -22.46
CA THR A 102 -11.19 -14.46 -22.06
C THR A 102 -11.08 -14.44 -20.54
N TRP A 103 -11.00 -15.62 -19.93
CA TRP A 103 -10.62 -15.77 -18.53
C TRP A 103 -9.12 -15.92 -18.41
N TYR A 104 -8.51 -15.16 -17.49
CA TYR A 104 -7.13 -15.36 -17.05
C TYR A 104 -7.11 -16.09 -15.71
N HIS A 105 -6.45 -17.24 -15.68
CA HIS A 105 -6.33 -18.08 -14.50
C HIS A 105 -4.95 -17.88 -13.86
N THR A 106 -4.92 -17.29 -12.67
CA THR A 106 -3.70 -17.21 -11.84
C THR A 106 -3.40 -18.54 -11.16
N ALA A 107 -4.44 -19.35 -10.92
CA ALA A 107 -4.35 -20.75 -10.53
C ALA A 107 -5.38 -21.55 -11.34
N GLN A 108 -4.92 -22.55 -12.09
CA GLN A 108 -5.77 -23.41 -12.93
C GLN A 108 -6.37 -24.55 -12.09
N HIS A 109 -7.68 -24.79 -12.23
CA HIS A 109 -8.41 -25.86 -11.52
C HIS A 109 -9.28 -26.65 -12.47
N LYS A 110 -9.54 -27.92 -12.12
CA LYS A 110 -10.41 -28.76 -12.96
C LYS A 110 -11.76 -28.07 -13.07
N THR A 111 -12.25 -27.92 -14.30
CA THR A 111 -13.40 -27.07 -14.57
C THR A 111 -14.61 -27.88 -15.02
N ASN A 112 -15.78 -27.59 -14.45
CA ASN A 112 -17.05 -28.11 -14.94
C ASN A 112 -17.46 -27.36 -16.20
N ASN A 113 -17.60 -26.03 -16.10
CA ASN A 113 -18.02 -25.19 -17.22
C ASN A 113 -17.71 -23.71 -16.98
N TRP A 114 -17.84 -22.93 -18.05
CA TRP A 114 -18.05 -21.48 -18.00
C TRP A 114 -19.45 -21.17 -18.51
N ARG A 115 -20.19 -20.30 -17.83
CA ARG A 115 -21.55 -19.87 -18.19
C ARG A 115 -21.64 -18.35 -18.21
N TYR A 116 -22.37 -17.81 -19.19
CA TYR A 116 -22.58 -16.38 -19.33
C TYR A 116 -24.06 -16.04 -19.37
N TYR A 117 -24.48 -15.15 -18.47
CA TYR A 117 -25.84 -14.61 -18.40
C TYR A 117 -25.80 -13.12 -18.76
N ILE A 118 -26.92 -12.57 -19.21
CA ILE A 118 -27.03 -11.14 -19.51
C ILE A 118 -28.31 -10.60 -18.88
N THR A 119 -28.29 -9.33 -18.50
CA THR A 119 -29.48 -8.62 -18.01
C THR A 119 -30.62 -8.63 -19.02
N LYS A 120 -31.86 -8.61 -18.53
CA LYS A 120 -33.06 -8.40 -19.35
C LYS A 120 -33.03 -6.98 -19.92
N GLN A 121 -33.63 -6.76 -21.09
CA GLN A 121 -33.63 -5.44 -21.72
C GLN A 121 -34.24 -4.33 -20.83
N ASN A 122 -35.22 -4.68 -19.99
CA ASN A 122 -35.91 -3.77 -19.08
C ASN A 122 -35.38 -3.81 -17.63
N TRP A 123 -34.15 -4.30 -17.42
CA TRP A 123 -33.53 -4.28 -16.10
C TRP A 123 -33.37 -2.85 -15.58
N ASP A 124 -33.48 -2.68 -14.26
CA ASP A 124 -33.30 -1.38 -13.62
C ASP A 124 -31.84 -1.19 -13.21
N ALA A 125 -31.09 -0.43 -14.01
CA ALA A 125 -29.67 -0.17 -13.78
C ALA A 125 -29.36 0.59 -12.48
N ASN A 126 -30.37 1.12 -11.78
CA ASN A 126 -30.24 1.79 -10.50
C ASN A 126 -30.61 0.92 -9.30
N LYS A 127 -30.94 -0.36 -9.52
CA LYS A 127 -31.20 -1.33 -8.45
C LYS A 127 -30.04 -2.33 -8.32
N PRO A 128 -29.79 -2.87 -7.11
CA PRO A 128 -28.83 -3.95 -6.92
C PRO A 128 -29.07 -5.12 -7.88
N LEU A 129 -27.99 -5.77 -8.32
CA LEU A 129 -28.08 -6.92 -9.21
C LEU A 129 -28.71 -8.11 -8.48
N THR A 130 -29.83 -8.60 -9.01
CA THR A 130 -30.55 -9.79 -8.51
C THR A 130 -30.76 -10.78 -9.64
N ARG A 131 -31.09 -12.04 -9.34
CA ARG A 131 -31.48 -13.03 -10.35
C ARG A 131 -32.61 -12.54 -11.26
N GLU A 132 -33.55 -11.76 -10.72
CA GLU A 132 -34.66 -11.18 -11.49
C GLU A 132 -34.18 -10.25 -12.63
N ALA A 133 -33.05 -9.57 -12.43
CA ALA A 133 -32.47 -8.68 -13.43
C ALA A 133 -31.86 -9.42 -14.63
N PHE A 134 -31.53 -10.71 -14.50
CA PHE A 134 -30.89 -11.53 -15.54
C PHE A 134 -31.89 -12.42 -16.27
N GLU A 135 -31.56 -12.77 -17.52
CA GLU A 135 -32.15 -13.94 -18.16
C GLU A 135 -31.79 -15.18 -17.34
N SER A 136 -32.77 -16.06 -17.06
CA SER A 136 -32.56 -17.23 -16.22
C SER A 136 -31.72 -18.33 -16.89
N THR A 137 -31.56 -18.25 -18.20
CA THR A 137 -30.80 -19.21 -19.02
C THR A 137 -29.54 -18.53 -19.51
N PRO A 138 -28.36 -19.17 -19.40
CA PRO A 138 -27.14 -18.60 -19.96
C PRO A 138 -27.27 -18.52 -21.48
N PHE A 139 -26.85 -17.41 -22.08
CA PHE A 139 -26.83 -17.27 -23.53
C PHE A 139 -25.65 -18.03 -24.16
N CYS A 140 -24.67 -18.43 -23.35
CA CYS A 140 -23.48 -19.15 -23.75
C CYS A 140 -22.97 -20.03 -22.61
N GLN A 141 -22.54 -21.25 -22.94
CA GLN A 141 -21.94 -22.20 -22.02
C GLN A 141 -20.84 -23.00 -22.73
N GLU A 142 -19.69 -23.13 -22.09
CA GLU A 142 -18.54 -23.91 -22.55
C GLU A 142 -18.23 -24.98 -21.49
N GLU A 143 -18.18 -26.25 -21.88
CA GLU A 143 -17.86 -27.34 -20.96
C GLU A 143 -16.35 -27.47 -20.73
N GLY A 144 -15.95 -27.60 -19.47
CA GLY A 144 -14.56 -27.86 -19.08
C GLY A 144 -14.21 -29.35 -18.94
N HIS A 145 -15.22 -30.23 -18.97
CA HIS A 145 -15.08 -31.70 -18.92
C HIS A 145 -14.16 -32.21 -17.77
N GLY A 146 -14.12 -31.51 -16.64
CA GLY A 146 -13.27 -31.83 -15.50
C GLY A 146 -11.77 -31.70 -15.79
N GLN A 147 -11.38 -30.99 -16.86
CA GLN A 147 -9.99 -30.77 -17.26
C GLN A 147 -9.46 -29.45 -16.69
N LEU A 148 -8.13 -29.36 -16.59
CA LEU A 148 -7.46 -28.11 -16.31
C LEU A 148 -7.58 -27.19 -17.54
N PRO A 149 -8.08 -25.95 -17.38
CA PRO A 149 -8.17 -25.00 -18.48
C PRO A 149 -6.79 -24.51 -18.89
N SER A 150 -6.71 -23.89 -20.06
CA SER A 150 -5.54 -23.08 -20.42
C SER A 150 -5.41 -21.86 -19.48
N GLN A 151 -4.21 -21.28 -19.36
CA GLN A 151 -4.02 -20.09 -18.52
C GLN A 151 -4.89 -18.91 -19.00
N ARG A 152 -5.09 -18.80 -20.32
CA ARG A 152 -6.05 -17.90 -20.95
C ARG A 152 -7.10 -18.71 -21.71
N GLN A 153 -8.23 -18.94 -21.07
CA GLN A 153 -9.33 -19.64 -21.70
C GLN A 153 -10.20 -18.66 -22.47
N VAL A 154 -10.37 -18.89 -23.77
CA VAL A 154 -11.23 -18.09 -24.64
C VAL A 154 -12.51 -18.86 -24.92
N THR A 155 -13.65 -18.21 -24.74
CA THR A 155 -14.96 -18.70 -25.16
C THR A 155 -15.54 -17.76 -26.21
N GLU A 156 -16.00 -18.30 -27.33
CA GLU A 156 -16.73 -17.55 -28.34
C GLU A 156 -18.23 -17.68 -28.10
N CYS A 157 -18.90 -16.55 -27.86
CA CYS A 157 -20.31 -16.54 -27.49
C CYS A 157 -21.12 -15.63 -28.42
N ASN A 158 -22.30 -16.10 -28.83
CA ASN A 158 -23.27 -15.28 -29.56
C ASN A 158 -24.07 -14.43 -28.58
N VAL A 159 -23.67 -13.17 -28.39
CA VAL A 159 -24.29 -12.23 -27.44
C VAL A 159 -25.66 -11.79 -27.98
N PRO A 160 -26.75 -11.92 -27.18
CA PRO A 160 -28.09 -11.52 -27.61
C PRO A 160 -28.21 -10.04 -27.93
N GLU A 161 -29.19 -9.69 -28.77
CA GLU A 161 -29.54 -8.31 -29.07
C GLU A 161 -29.94 -7.56 -27.78
N ARG A 162 -29.32 -6.40 -27.57
CA ARG A 162 -29.59 -5.46 -26.47
C ARG A 162 -29.27 -4.04 -26.93
N SER A 163 -29.81 -3.07 -26.21
CA SER A 163 -29.41 -1.67 -26.34
C SER A 163 -28.94 -1.08 -25.00
N GLY A 164 -28.08 -0.06 -25.10
CA GLY A 164 -27.55 0.68 -23.96
C GLY A 164 -26.75 -0.16 -22.97
N TYR A 165 -26.79 0.25 -21.70
CA TYR A 165 -26.06 -0.38 -20.61
C TYR A 165 -26.68 -1.73 -20.22
N GLN A 166 -25.85 -2.77 -20.21
CA GLN A 166 -26.19 -4.10 -19.73
C GLN A 166 -25.07 -4.64 -18.85
N VAL A 167 -25.39 -5.69 -18.09
CA VAL A 167 -24.39 -6.44 -17.31
C VAL A 167 -24.37 -7.88 -17.80
N ILE A 168 -23.18 -8.39 -18.12
CA ILE A 168 -22.94 -9.81 -18.37
C ILE A 168 -22.40 -10.43 -17.09
N TYR A 169 -22.92 -11.58 -16.69
CA TYR A 169 -22.48 -12.32 -15.52
C TYR A 169 -21.80 -13.62 -15.96
N GLY A 170 -20.47 -13.64 -15.84
CA GLY A 170 -19.63 -14.81 -16.09
C GLY A 170 -19.51 -15.65 -14.83
N VAL A 171 -19.72 -16.96 -14.98
CA VAL A 171 -19.58 -17.96 -13.92
C VAL A 171 -18.59 -19.01 -14.38
N TRP A 172 -17.51 -19.23 -13.63
CA TRP A 172 -16.56 -20.32 -13.82
C TRP A 172 -16.76 -21.35 -12.71
N GLU A 173 -17.28 -22.52 -13.04
CA GLU A 173 -17.63 -23.56 -12.07
C GLU A 173 -16.51 -24.60 -11.94
N ILE A 174 -16.03 -24.81 -10.72
CA ILE A 174 -14.90 -25.70 -10.44
C ILE A 174 -15.40 -27.14 -10.22
N ALA A 175 -14.72 -28.12 -10.82
CA ALA A 175 -15.10 -29.52 -10.80
C ALA A 175 -14.67 -30.27 -9.54
N ASP A 176 -13.56 -29.86 -8.92
CA ASP A 176 -12.98 -30.52 -7.74
C ASP A 176 -13.22 -29.75 -6.43
N THR A 177 -14.09 -28.73 -6.45
CA THR A 177 -14.56 -28.02 -5.25
C THR A 177 -16.08 -27.78 -5.33
N ALA A 178 -16.67 -27.24 -4.27
CA ALA A 178 -18.07 -26.83 -4.25
C ALA A 178 -18.28 -25.38 -4.72
N ASN A 179 -17.26 -24.74 -5.29
CA ASN A 179 -17.23 -23.30 -5.53
C ASN A 179 -17.23 -22.94 -7.03
N SER A 180 -17.60 -21.70 -7.30
CA SER A 180 -17.52 -21.02 -8.58
C SER A 180 -16.89 -19.64 -8.41
N PHE A 181 -16.29 -19.13 -9.47
CA PHE A 181 -15.87 -17.73 -9.58
C PHE A 181 -16.92 -16.94 -10.34
N TYR A 182 -17.20 -15.74 -9.84
CA TYR A 182 -18.25 -14.89 -10.36
C TYR A 182 -17.66 -13.57 -10.82
N GLN A 183 -17.91 -13.18 -12.06
CA GLN A 183 -17.38 -11.95 -12.66
C GLN A 183 -18.49 -11.23 -13.41
N VAL A 184 -18.91 -10.07 -12.89
CA VAL A 184 -19.78 -9.14 -13.64
C VAL A 184 -18.94 -8.33 -14.63
N ILE A 185 -19.48 -8.09 -15.81
CA ILE A 185 -18.87 -7.33 -16.89
C ILE A 185 -19.87 -6.26 -17.31
N ASP A 186 -19.48 -5.00 -17.08
CA ASP A 186 -20.27 -3.84 -17.49
C ASP A 186 -20.08 -3.59 -18.98
N VAL A 187 -21.15 -3.63 -19.78
CA VAL A 187 -21.07 -3.47 -21.24
C VAL A 187 -22.04 -2.41 -21.76
N ASP A 188 -21.67 -1.76 -22.84
CA ASP A 188 -22.49 -0.77 -23.53
C ASP A 188 -22.68 -1.19 -24.99
N PHE A 189 -23.92 -1.49 -25.35
CA PHE A 189 -24.30 -1.84 -26.73
C PHE A 189 -24.41 -0.60 -27.64
N GLY A 190 -24.25 0.59 -27.07
CA GLY A 190 -24.57 1.83 -27.75
C GLY A 190 -26.06 1.95 -28.02
N GLU A 191 -26.39 2.84 -28.95
CA GLU A 191 -27.77 3.10 -29.35
C GLU A 191 -28.20 2.13 -30.46
N GLY A 192 -29.46 1.71 -30.44
CA GLY A 192 -30.08 1.17 -31.65
C GLY A 192 -30.24 2.31 -32.67
N GLU A 193 -29.44 2.29 -33.73
CA GLU A 193 -29.47 3.09 -34.99
C GLU A 193 -29.91 4.58 -35.02
N THR A 194 -30.31 5.26 -33.93
CA THR A 194 -31.15 6.48 -34.05
C THR A 194 -30.70 7.80 -33.40
N ALA A 195 -29.56 7.92 -32.70
CA ALA A 195 -28.99 9.25 -32.40
C ALA A 195 -27.47 9.33 -32.68
N THR A 196 -27.12 9.98 -33.79
CA THR A 196 -25.71 10.35 -34.04
C THR A 196 -25.33 11.52 -33.13
N SER A 197 -24.74 11.23 -31.97
CA SER A 197 -24.09 12.22 -31.11
C SER A 197 -22.89 12.85 -31.82
N GLU A 198 -22.77 14.19 -31.80
CA GLU A 198 -21.55 14.86 -32.27
C GLU A 198 -20.31 14.51 -31.42
N TRP A 199 -20.53 14.05 -30.19
CA TRP A 199 -19.51 13.62 -29.22
C TRP A 199 -19.18 12.14 -29.41
N SER A 200 -18.80 11.75 -30.62
CA SER A 200 -18.67 10.34 -31.04
C SER A 200 -17.50 9.60 -30.40
N LYS A 201 -16.38 10.29 -30.13
CA LYS A 201 -15.14 9.69 -29.66
C LYS A 201 -14.97 9.88 -28.16
N GLN A 202 -14.91 8.78 -27.41
CA GLN A 202 -14.57 8.78 -25.99
C GLN A 202 -13.05 8.69 -25.80
N LEU A 203 -12.48 9.57 -24.98
CA LEU A 203 -11.06 9.52 -24.61
C LEU A 203 -10.79 8.45 -23.56
N SER A 204 -9.55 7.96 -23.52
CA SER A 204 -9.09 7.14 -22.40
C SER A 204 -8.95 7.97 -21.12
N GLY A 205 -9.19 7.35 -19.96
CA GLY A 205 -9.20 8.03 -18.66
C GLY A 205 -10.55 8.64 -18.30
N GLN A 206 -10.63 9.20 -17.09
CA GLN A 206 -11.84 9.79 -16.54
C GLN A 206 -11.52 11.04 -15.72
N VAL A 207 -12.46 11.97 -15.66
CA VAL A 207 -12.52 13.02 -14.63
C VAL A 207 -13.17 12.38 -13.41
N ALA A 208 -12.33 11.83 -12.55
CA ALA A 208 -12.66 11.15 -11.30
C ALA A 208 -11.37 10.99 -10.47
N GLY A 209 -11.49 10.71 -9.17
CA GLY A 209 -10.31 10.60 -8.32
C GLY A 209 -10.60 10.44 -6.83
N LYS A 210 -9.61 10.78 -6.00
CA LYS A 210 -9.70 10.70 -4.53
C LYS A 210 -10.44 11.90 -3.94
N SER A 211 -10.91 11.76 -2.70
CA SER A 211 -11.36 12.90 -1.89
C SER A 211 -10.19 13.84 -1.61
N LEU A 212 -10.47 15.14 -1.53
CA LEU A 212 -9.47 16.20 -1.38
C LEU A 212 -9.79 17.07 -0.16
N LYS A 213 -8.89 17.97 0.22
CA LYS A 213 -9.09 18.94 1.30
C LYS A 213 -9.41 20.32 0.73
N GLU A 214 -10.06 21.17 1.52
CA GLU A 214 -10.18 22.58 1.19
C GLU A 214 -8.78 23.19 0.98
N GLY A 215 -8.62 23.99 -0.09
CA GLY A 215 -7.34 24.59 -0.49
C GLY A 215 -6.53 23.77 -1.50
N ASP A 216 -6.77 22.46 -1.63
CA ASP A 216 -6.17 21.64 -2.69
C ASP A 216 -6.64 22.11 -4.07
N LYS A 217 -5.89 21.78 -5.12
CA LYS A 217 -6.36 21.91 -6.51
C LYS A 217 -6.42 20.56 -7.20
N VAL A 218 -7.47 20.39 -7.99
CA VAL A 218 -7.59 19.32 -8.97
C VAL A 218 -7.41 19.85 -10.39
N ILE A 219 -6.69 19.12 -11.23
CA ILE A 219 -6.25 19.59 -12.55
C ILE A 219 -6.55 18.51 -13.59
N ALA A 220 -7.42 18.83 -14.55
CA ALA A 220 -7.63 18.04 -15.75
C ALA A 220 -6.63 18.41 -16.85
N ARG A 221 -5.94 17.40 -17.38
CA ARG A 221 -4.92 17.51 -18.43
C ARG A 221 -5.32 16.64 -19.61
N PHE A 222 -5.34 17.21 -20.81
CA PHE A 222 -5.75 16.52 -22.04
C PHE A 222 -4.54 16.26 -22.91
N PHE A 223 -4.51 15.12 -23.58
CA PHE A 223 -3.38 14.69 -24.39
C PHE A 223 -3.82 14.25 -25.79
N ASP A 224 -2.98 14.53 -26.78
CA ASP A 224 -3.03 13.98 -28.12
C ASP A 224 -1.77 13.13 -28.39
N ASP A 225 -1.49 12.84 -29.67
CA ASP A 225 -0.32 12.09 -30.10
C ASP A 225 1.02 12.86 -29.96
N GLN A 226 0.98 14.17 -29.70
CA GLN A 226 2.15 15.04 -29.51
C GLN A 226 2.42 15.36 -28.03
N GLY A 227 1.51 15.02 -27.12
CA GLY A 227 1.66 15.19 -25.68
C GLY A 227 0.52 15.98 -25.06
N GLU A 228 0.80 16.73 -24.00
CA GLU A 228 -0.22 17.52 -23.31
C GLU A 228 -0.62 18.74 -24.14
N VAL A 229 -1.92 18.92 -24.34
CA VAL A 229 -2.51 20.09 -24.98
C VAL A 229 -2.75 21.16 -23.91
N ALA A 230 -1.73 21.96 -23.63
CA ALA A 230 -1.71 22.92 -22.51
C ALA A 230 -2.88 23.93 -22.53
N SER A 231 -3.43 24.28 -23.70
CA SER A 231 -4.59 25.17 -23.83
C SER A 231 -5.88 24.59 -23.24
N LEU A 232 -5.97 23.26 -23.09
CA LEU A 232 -7.12 22.56 -22.55
C LEU A 232 -6.98 22.27 -21.05
N ARG A 233 -5.81 22.54 -20.47
CA ARG A 233 -5.57 22.37 -19.03
C ARG A 233 -6.58 23.19 -18.23
N THR A 234 -7.26 22.52 -17.31
CA THR A 234 -8.28 23.15 -16.46
C THR A 234 -8.04 22.76 -15.02
N ASP A 235 -7.72 23.74 -14.18
CA ASP A 235 -7.57 23.58 -12.73
C ASP A 235 -8.78 24.15 -11.98
N MET A 236 -9.07 23.54 -10.84
CA MET A 236 -10.12 23.97 -9.91
C MET A 236 -9.62 23.82 -8.47
N THR A 237 -9.68 24.90 -7.70
CA THR A 237 -9.43 24.86 -6.25
C THR A 237 -10.64 24.28 -5.52
N ILE A 238 -10.39 23.40 -4.57
CA ILE A 238 -11.39 22.88 -3.63
C ILE A 238 -11.69 23.99 -2.63
N ALA A 239 -12.79 24.71 -2.84
CA ALA A 239 -13.10 25.94 -2.11
C ALA A 239 -14.08 25.75 -0.95
N SER A 240 -14.59 24.53 -0.74
CA SER A 240 -15.59 24.26 0.29
C SER A 240 -15.60 22.80 0.76
N GLN A 241 -16.15 22.59 1.95
CA GLN A 241 -16.27 21.28 2.58
C GLN A 241 -17.06 20.31 1.71
N ALA A 242 -18.05 20.79 0.96
CA ALA A 242 -18.79 19.95 0.03
C ALA A 242 -17.90 19.42 -1.11
N GLN A 243 -16.95 20.23 -1.60
CA GLN A 243 -16.03 19.86 -2.67
C GLN A 243 -14.88 18.96 -2.21
N THR A 244 -14.75 18.72 -0.90
CA THR A 244 -13.84 17.68 -0.38
C THR A 244 -14.29 16.27 -0.81
N ASP A 245 -15.60 16.10 -1.07
CA ASP A 245 -16.14 14.87 -1.64
C ASP A 245 -15.74 14.72 -3.11
N LYS A 246 -15.25 13.53 -3.47
CA LYS A 246 -14.75 13.26 -4.81
C LYS A 246 -15.80 13.29 -5.91
N ASN A 247 -17.02 12.87 -5.61
CA ASN A 247 -18.10 12.88 -6.58
C ASN A 247 -18.55 14.32 -6.82
N ARG A 248 -18.49 15.15 -5.77
CA ARG A 248 -18.76 16.58 -5.86
C ARG A 248 -17.74 17.33 -6.70
N TRP A 249 -16.44 17.25 -6.38
CA TRP A 249 -15.46 17.98 -7.20
C TRP A 249 -15.38 17.44 -8.62
N SER A 250 -15.59 16.14 -8.84
CA SER A 250 -15.59 15.55 -10.19
C SER A 250 -16.69 16.16 -11.06
N HIS A 251 -17.90 16.28 -10.52
CA HIS A 251 -19.02 16.97 -11.16
C HIS A 251 -18.69 18.44 -11.42
N ASP A 252 -18.21 19.16 -10.40
CA ASP A 252 -17.96 20.61 -10.51
C ASP A 252 -16.84 20.91 -11.54
N LEU A 253 -15.80 20.07 -11.60
CA LEU A 253 -14.74 20.16 -12.60
C LEU A 253 -15.27 19.83 -14.01
N ALA A 254 -16.14 18.84 -14.15
CA ALA A 254 -16.79 18.52 -15.43
C ALA A 254 -17.62 19.71 -15.96
N VAL A 255 -18.42 20.33 -15.09
CA VAL A 255 -19.17 21.56 -15.41
C VAL A 255 -18.24 22.69 -15.84
N LEU A 256 -17.14 22.91 -15.10
CA LEU A 256 -16.15 23.94 -15.43
C LEU A 256 -15.50 23.71 -16.80
N ILE A 257 -15.08 22.48 -17.10
CA ILE A 257 -14.49 22.12 -18.39
C ILE A 257 -15.49 22.34 -19.53
N ASN A 258 -16.75 21.89 -19.37
CA ASN A 258 -17.80 22.03 -20.38
C ASN A 258 -18.15 23.49 -20.68
N ALA A 259 -18.05 24.37 -19.68
CA ALA A 259 -18.27 25.81 -19.86
C ALA A 259 -17.08 26.50 -20.56
N ARG A 260 -15.86 25.98 -20.39
CA ARG A 260 -14.63 26.61 -20.87
C ARG A 260 -14.22 26.16 -22.28
N HIS A 261 -14.55 24.92 -22.65
CA HIS A 261 -14.07 24.30 -23.89
C HIS A 261 -15.23 23.88 -24.78
N SER A 262 -15.28 24.42 -26.00
CA SER A 262 -16.32 24.09 -26.99
C SER A 262 -16.14 22.71 -27.61
N ASP A 263 -14.93 22.17 -27.60
CA ASP A 263 -14.54 20.98 -28.39
C ASP A 263 -14.42 19.71 -27.55
N ILE A 264 -14.81 19.79 -26.27
CA ILE A 264 -14.81 18.67 -25.31
C ILE A 264 -16.11 18.68 -24.52
N ARG A 265 -16.66 17.49 -24.24
CA ARG A 265 -17.70 17.31 -23.22
C ARG A 265 -17.29 16.26 -22.20
N ILE A 266 -17.48 16.59 -20.94
CA ILE A 266 -17.21 15.75 -19.79
C ILE A 266 -18.54 15.35 -19.15
N GLY A 267 -18.76 14.05 -18.98
CA GLY A 267 -20.00 13.54 -18.42
C GLY A 267 -20.25 12.06 -18.66
N VAL A 268 -21.51 11.67 -18.50
CA VAL A 268 -22.06 10.40 -19.00
C VAL A 268 -22.98 10.73 -20.16
N LYS A 269 -22.82 9.99 -21.26
CA LYS A 269 -23.68 10.11 -22.43
C LYS A 269 -25.03 9.47 -22.15
N ASP A 270 -26.11 10.21 -22.35
CA ASP A 270 -27.48 9.70 -22.25
C ASP A 270 -27.95 9.07 -23.57
N ASN A 271 -29.17 8.55 -23.56
CA ASN A 271 -29.77 7.86 -24.71
C ASN A 271 -30.10 8.80 -25.89
N GLN A 272 -29.93 10.11 -25.73
CA GLN A 272 -30.09 11.12 -26.78
C GLN A 272 -28.73 11.59 -27.30
N GLY A 273 -27.64 10.95 -26.87
CA GLY A 273 -26.29 11.32 -27.25
C GLY A 273 -25.77 12.58 -26.55
N GLN A 274 -26.48 13.13 -25.56
CA GLN A 274 -26.04 14.29 -24.80
C GLN A 274 -25.11 13.86 -23.66
N VAL A 275 -24.03 14.60 -23.47
CA VAL A 275 -23.04 14.30 -22.43
C VAL A 275 -23.29 15.21 -21.23
N ASN A 276 -23.72 14.61 -20.12
CA ASN A 276 -24.16 15.34 -18.93
C ASN A 276 -23.20 15.08 -17.75
N PRO A 277 -22.69 16.11 -17.07
CA PRO A 277 -21.95 15.95 -15.83
C PRO A 277 -22.76 15.20 -14.77
N VAL A 278 -22.12 14.28 -14.06
CA VAL A 278 -22.72 13.52 -12.97
C VAL A 278 -21.86 13.58 -11.71
N TYR A 279 -22.48 13.40 -10.54
CA TYR A 279 -21.77 13.16 -9.30
C TYR A 279 -21.19 11.75 -9.30
N GLY A 280 -19.92 11.62 -9.63
CA GLY A 280 -19.24 10.32 -9.80
C GLY A 280 -18.20 10.36 -10.90
N ASN A 281 -18.09 9.26 -11.65
CA ASN A 281 -17.10 9.12 -12.71
C ASN A 281 -17.60 9.81 -13.99
N ASN A 282 -16.84 10.77 -14.50
CA ASN A 282 -17.16 11.47 -15.74
C ASN A 282 -16.16 11.13 -16.85
N SER A 283 -16.63 10.72 -18.02
CA SER A 283 -15.79 10.43 -19.18
C SER A 283 -15.63 11.66 -20.07
N ALA A 284 -14.52 11.76 -20.80
CA ALA A 284 -14.32 12.82 -21.77
C ALA A 284 -14.70 12.36 -23.18
N PHE A 285 -15.51 13.15 -23.87
CA PHE A 285 -15.94 12.93 -25.25
C PHE A 285 -15.57 14.11 -26.13
N VAL A 286 -15.19 13.79 -27.37
CA VAL A 286 -14.77 14.74 -28.40
C VAL A 286 -15.40 14.35 -29.73
N LYS A 287 -15.32 15.25 -30.72
CA LYS A 287 -15.69 14.96 -32.11
C LYS A 287 -14.72 13.96 -32.74
N ASP A 288 -15.18 13.24 -33.76
CA ASP A 288 -14.44 12.14 -34.38
C ASP A 288 -13.09 12.58 -34.99
N ASP A 289 -13.03 13.81 -35.51
CA ASP A 289 -11.86 14.43 -36.12
C ASP A 289 -10.84 14.97 -35.09
N SER A 290 -11.16 14.93 -33.80
CA SER A 290 -10.27 15.39 -32.74
C SER A 290 -9.06 14.46 -32.58
N ARG A 291 -7.87 15.06 -32.47
CA ARG A 291 -6.61 14.34 -32.17
C ARG A 291 -6.49 13.89 -30.72
N LEU A 292 -7.32 14.41 -29.82
CA LEU A 292 -7.28 14.06 -28.41
C LEU A 292 -7.49 12.56 -28.20
N SER A 293 -6.76 11.98 -27.26
CA SER A 293 -6.77 10.54 -26.98
C SER A 293 -6.96 10.20 -25.50
N LYS A 294 -6.61 11.13 -24.60
CA LYS A 294 -6.57 10.85 -23.16
C LYS A 294 -6.87 12.08 -22.30
N VAL A 295 -7.54 11.85 -21.18
CA VAL A 295 -7.64 12.77 -20.05
C VAL A 295 -6.94 12.18 -18.83
N VAL A 296 -6.22 13.02 -18.08
CA VAL A 296 -5.53 12.66 -16.83
C VAL A 296 -5.86 13.68 -15.76
N ILE A 297 -6.14 13.19 -14.54
CA ILE A 297 -6.29 14.02 -13.35
C ILE A 297 -4.98 14.07 -12.58
N SER A 298 -4.61 15.27 -12.14
CA SER A 298 -3.48 15.54 -11.24
C SER A 298 -3.92 16.47 -10.10
N TYR A 299 -3.16 16.48 -9.01
CA TYR A 299 -3.48 17.23 -7.81
C TYR A 299 -2.32 18.15 -7.42
N GLU A 300 -2.64 19.35 -6.94
CA GLU A 300 -1.73 20.19 -6.17
C GLU A 300 -2.30 20.25 -4.74
N GLU A 301 -1.80 19.36 -3.87
CA GLU A 301 -2.25 19.27 -2.48
C GLU A 301 -1.49 20.27 -1.62
N GLN A 302 -2.23 21.04 -0.80
CA GLN A 302 -1.58 21.83 0.23
C GLN A 302 -1.11 20.87 1.32
N GLY A 303 0.20 20.66 1.40
CA GLY A 303 0.80 19.91 2.50
C GLY A 303 0.30 20.51 3.80
N GLN A 304 -0.32 19.68 4.65
CA GLN A 304 -0.71 20.09 5.99
C GLN A 304 0.55 20.65 6.67
N ALA A 305 0.51 21.91 7.09
CA ALA A 305 1.54 22.40 7.98
C ALA A 305 1.51 21.49 9.22
N ILE A 306 2.60 20.77 9.46
CA ILE A 306 2.75 20.02 10.71
C ILE A 306 2.91 21.09 11.78
N GLU A 307 1.87 21.28 12.58
CA GLU A 307 1.85 22.27 13.66
C GLU A 307 2.49 21.71 14.94
N GLU A 308 2.62 20.38 15.02
CA GLU A 308 3.25 19.70 16.14
C GLU A 308 4.76 19.91 16.17
N GLU A 309 5.30 20.10 17.36
CA GLU A 309 6.73 20.26 17.58
C GLU A 309 7.20 19.22 18.59
N VAL A 310 8.35 18.60 18.34
CA VAL A 310 8.96 17.63 19.24
C VAL A 310 10.42 17.98 19.47
N GLU A 311 10.84 18.03 20.73
CA GLU A 311 12.22 18.22 21.13
C GLU A 311 12.64 17.12 22.10
N VAL A 312 13.77 16.48 21.80
CA VAL A 312 14.41 15.50 22.67
C VAL A 312 15.69 16.11 23.21
N SER A 313 15.84 16.09 24.53
CA SER A 313 16.96 16.74 25.22
C SER A 313 17.44 15.89 26.41
N GLY A 314 18.63 16.20 26.92
CA GLY A 314 19.15 15.60 28.15
C GLY A 314 19.37 14.09 28.07
N VAL A 315 19.74 13.57 26.90
CA VAL A 315 19.95 12.13 26.72
C VAL A 315 21.21 11.67 27.47
N GLN A 316 21.05 10.69 28.35
CA GLN A 316 22.11 10.10 29.17
C GLN A 316 21.92 8.59 29.27
N ALA A 317 23.01 7.84 29.35
CA ALA A 317 23.00 6.39 29.54
C ALA A 317 23.65 6.03 30.88
N ASP A 318 23.04 5.11 31.61
CA ASP A 318 23.64 4.50 32.79
C ASP A 318 24.83 3.60 32.38
N LYS A 319 25.73 3.35 33.34
CA LYS A 319 26.73 2.30 33.17
C LYS A 319 26.07 0.92 33.17
N ILE A 320 26.62 0.01 32.37
CA ILE A 320 26.09 -1.35 32.21
C ILE A 320 26.34 -2.14 33.50
N GLN A 321 25.27 -2.73 34.02
CA GLN A 321 25.29 -3.66 35.13
C GLN A 321 24.64 -4.96 34.68
N ASN A 322 25.39 -6.07 34.68
CA ASN A 322 24.91 -7.39 34.26
C ASN A 322 24.27 -7.40 32.86
N GLY A 323 24.85 -6.66 31.90
CA GLY A 323 24.32 -6.56 30.54
C GLY A 323 23.07 -5.69 30.40
N GLN A 324 22.69 -4.95 31.44
CA GLN A 324 21.56 -4.03 31.45
C GLN A 324 22.03 -2.59 31.70
N ALA A 325 21.33 -1.62 31.12
CA ALA A 325 21.53 -0.20 31.36
C ALA A 325 20.20 0.53 31.11
N ASN A 326 20.06 1.79 31.51
CA ASN A 326 18.95 2.62 31.06
C ASN A 326 19.46 3.81 30.25
N VAL A 327 18.65 4.25 29.29
CA VAL A 327 18.83 5.54 28.62
C VAL A 327 17.71 6.45 29.08
N SER A 328 18.07 7.55 29.73
CA SER A 328 17.14 8.57 30.21
C SER A 328 17.22 9.82 29.35
N PHE A 329 16.07 10.43 29.06
CA PHE A 329 15.98 11.66 28.26
C PHE A 329 14.67 12.38 28.53
N LYS A 330 14.58 13.64 28.10
CA LYS A 330 13.36 14.45 28.19
C LYS A 330 12.76 14.66 26.81
N VAL A 331 11.45 14.49 26.68
CA VAL A 331 10.69 14.78 25.46
C VAL A 331 9.72 15.92 25.74
N ASN A 332 9.87 17.03 25.03
CA ASN A 332 8.91 18.13 25.03
C ASN A 332 8.07 18.05 23.74
N VAL A 333 6.75 18.07 23.88
CA VAL A 333 5.81 18.00 22.75
C VAL A 333 4.83 19.17 22.83
N LYS A 334 4.65 19.85 21.70
CA LYS A 334 3.53 20.75 21.43
C LYS A 334 2.66 20.08 20.38
N GLY A 335 1.36 19.97 20.62
CA GLY A 335 0.44 19.12 19.87
C GLY A 335 0.40 17.68 20.38
N ALA A 336 -0.21 16.77 19.61
CA ALA A 336 -0.43 15.38 20.02
C ALA A 336 0.29 14.41 19.08
N VAL A 337 1.24 13.64 19.62
CA VAL A 337 2.06 12.70 18.86
C VAL A 337 2.12 11.32 19.51
N THR A 338 2.37 10.32 18.68
CA THR A 338 2.90 9.02 19.09
C THR A 338 4.41 9.07 18.93
N PHE A 339 5.14 9.00 20.05
CA PHE A 339 6.59 8.99 20.10
C PHE A 339 7.10 7.55 20.23
N GLU A 340 7.97 7.14 19.32
CA GLU A 340 8.65 5.84 19.32
C GLU A 340 10.16 6.04 19.41
N ALA A 341 10.83 5.33 20.31
CA ALA A 341 12.28 5.36 20.44
C ALA A 341 12.87 3.97 20.57
N ARG A 342 14.04 3.78 19.97
CA ARG A 342 14.83 2.54 19.96
C ARG A 342 16.27 2.87 20.25
N VAL A 343 16.92 2.05 21.07
CA VAL A 343 18.38 2.08 21.18
C VAL A 343 18.95 0.92 20.39
N ILE A 344 19.85 1.23 19.48
CA ILE A 344 20.55 0.25 18.63
C ILE A 344 22.06 0.35 18.87
N ASN A 345 22.77 -0.78 18.82
CA ASN A 345 24.23 -0.77 18.86
C ASN A 345 24.82 -0.42 17.48
N HIS A 346 26.14 -0.24 17.40
CA HIS A 346 26.84 0.07 16.15
C HIS A 346 26.59 -0.97 15.03
N GLN A 347 26.33 -2.23 15.37
CA GLN A 347 26.01 -3.30 14.41
C GLN A 347 24.52 -3.33 14.00
N GLY A 348 23.68 -2.44 14.53
CA GLY A 348 22.25 -2.36 14.22
C GLY A 348 21.34 -3.29 15.04
N SER A 349 21.87 -3.97 16.06
CA SER A 349 21.05 -4.76 16.99
C SER A 349 20.29 -3.84 17.93
N GLU A 350 18.98 -4.00 17.99
CA GLU A 350 18.12 -3.32 18.98
C GLU A 350 18.40 -3.83 20.39
N LYS A 351 18.48 -2.89 21.34
CA LYS A 351 18.78 -3.12 22.76
C LYS A 351 17.65 -2.70 23.68
N GLY A 352 16.76 -1.84 23.20
CA GLY A 352 15.53 -1.48 23.89
C GLY A 352 14.61 -0.64 23.00
N TYR A 353 13.35 -0.59 23.40
CA TYR A 353 12.28 0.05 22.65
C TYR A 353 11.27 0.69 23.62
N LEU A 354 10.75 1.85 23.25
CA LEU A 354 9.58 2.44 23.89
C LEU A 354 8.67 3.07 22.84
N LYS A 355 7.38 3.11 23.17
CA LYS A 355 6.35 3.82 22.41
C LYS A 355 5.36 4.44 23.39
N GLN A 356 5.10 5.73 23.22
CA GLN A 356 4.24 6.49 24.12
C GLN A 356 3.45 7.54 23.34
N ASN A 357 2.17 7.71 23.68
CA ASN A 357 1.39 8.85 23.21
C ASN A 357 1.62 10.04 24.16
N ILE A 358 1.91 11.21 23.60
CA ILE A 358 2.23 12.44 24.34
C ILE A 358 1.42 13.58 23.71
N ALA A 359 0.75 14.39 24.53
CA ALA A 359 -0.05 15.52 24.05
C ALA A 359 0.19 16.75 24.93
N ASP A 360 0.74 17.80 24.33
CA ASP A 360 1.02 19.10 24.97
C ASP A 360 1.72 18.95 26.34
N ASP A 361 2.77 18.14 26.39
CA ASP A 361 3.42 17.74 27.63
C ASP A 361 4.95 17.62 27.49
N SER A 362 5.62 17.58 28.63
CA SER A 362 7.06 17.49 28.79
C SER A 362 7.37 16.32 29.75
N LEU A 363 7.74 15.17 29.18
CA LEU A 363 7.95 13.93 29.93
C LEU A 363 9.42 13.59 30.10
N ALA A 364 9.80 13.12 31.29
CA ALA A 364 11.05 12.41 31.50
C ALA A 364 10.83 10.93 31.17
N MET A 365 11.63 10.39 30.26
CA MET A 365 11.54 9.04 29.75
C MET A 365 12.77 8.25 30.18
N THR A 366 12.57 6.97 30.50
CA THR A 366 13.64 6.01 30.79
C THR A 366 13.40 4.76 29.95
N LEU A 367 14.35 4.45 29.08
CA LEU A 367 14.32 3.31 28.17
C LEU A 367 15.26 2.23 28.72
N PRO A 368 14.73 1.11 29.26
CA PRO A 368 15.56 0.01 29.75
C PRO A 368 16.16 -0.76 28.59
N LEU A 369 17.45 -1.09 28.74
CA LEU A 369 18.22 -1.83 27.76
C LEU A 369 18.59 -3.22 28.27
N ASN A 370 18.59 -4.20 27.37
CA ASN A 370 19.02 -5.57 27.65
C ASN A 370 20.11 -6.02 26.69
N GLU A 371 20.94 -6.95 27.15
CA GLU A 371 22.05 -7.54 26.39
C GLU A 371 22.97 -6.47 25.77
N VAL A 372 23.26 -5.43 26.56
CA VAL A 372 24.12 -4.31 26.19
C VAL A 372 25.56 -4.63 26.49
N THR A 373 26.45 -4.14 25.64
CA THR A 373 27.91 -4.21 25.80
C THR A 373 28.47 -2.79 25.71
N ALA A 374 29.62 -2.53 26.32
CA ALA A 374 30.21 -1.20 26.24
C ALA A 374 30.53 -0.80 24.79
N GLY A 375 30.35 0.48 24.46
CA GLY A 375 30.66 1.01 23.13
C GLY A 375 29.59 1.95 22.56
N HIS A 376 29.73 2.24 21.27
CA HIS A 376 28.87 3.15 20.53
C HIS A 376 27.47 2.56 20.29
N HIS A 377 26.47 3.35 20.66
CA HIS A 377 25.04 3.09 20.48
C HIS A 377 24.36 4.33 19.88
N MET A 378 23.12 4.17 19.44
CA MET A 378 22.31 5.25 18.90
C MET A 378 20.90 5.18 19.48
N LEU A 379 20.40 6.28 20.02
CA LEU A 379 18.97 6.49 20.29
C LEU A 379 18.33 7.03 19.02
N LYS A 380 17.54 6.19 18.34
CA LYS A 380 16.75 6.57 17.18
C LYS A 380 15.31 6.77 17.61
N TYR A 381 14.70 7.88 17.21
CA TYR A 381 13.30 8.14 17.53
C TYR A 381 12.50 8.69 16.34
N PHE A 382 11.19 8.49 16.41
CA PHE A 382 10.20 9.01 15.47
C PHE A 382 9.00 9.54 16.27
N ALA A 383 8.44 10.66 15.84
CA ALA A 383 7.17 11.16 16.33
C ALA A 383 6.19 11.26 15.16
N THR A 384 5.01 10.66 15.31
CA THR A 384 3.94 10.72 14.29
C THR A 384 2.68 11.34 14.87
N ASN A 385 1.98 12.17 14.11
CA ASN A 385 0.68 12.69 14.52
C ASN A 385 -0.42 11.62 14.35
N LYS A 386 -1.67 11.98 14.67
CA LYS A 386 -2.82 11.04 14.63
C LYS A 386 -3.16 10.57 13.22
N GLU A 387 -2.78 11.35 12.21
CA GLU A 387 -2.92 11.06 10.78
C GLU A 387 -1.81 10.13 10.26
N GLY A 388 -0.83 9.78 11.11
CA GLY A 388 0.31 8.94 10.76
C GLY A 388 1.43 9.68 10.02
N GLN A 389 1.39 11.01 9.97
CA GLN A 389 2.44 11.82 9.35
C GLN A 389 3.64 11.96 10.27
N LEU A 390 4.85 11.90 9.71
CA LEU A 390 6.10 12.04 10.46
C LEU A 390 6.31 13.51 10.87
N VAL A 391 6.20 13.79 12.17
CA VAL A 391 6.44 15.10 12.77
C VAL A 391 7.94 15.36 12.92
N LYS A 392 8.66 14.38 13.46
CA LYS A 392 10.11 14.47 13.63
C LYS A 392 10.75 13.09 13.66
N GLN A 393 11.96 13.01 13.16
CA GLN A 393 12.84 11.86 13.31
C GLN A 393 14.25 12.37 13.56
N ASP A 394 14.98 11.72 14.46
CA ASP A 394 16.40 12.02 14.67
C ASP A 394 17.15 10.80 15.24
N VAL A 395 18.47 10.92 15.28
CA VAL A 395 19.40 9.93 15.83
C VAL A 395 20.41 10.62 16.73
N ILE A 396 20.48 10.19 17.98
CA ILE A 396 21.43 10.72 18.97
C ILE A 396 22.44 9.62 19.28
N ASN A 397 23.73 9.90 19.06
CA ASN A 397 24.81 8.96 19.37
C ASN A 397 25.03 8.89 20.89
N LEU A 398 25.27 7.68 21.39
CA LEU A 398 25.49 7.38 22.79
C LEU A 398 26.76 6.54 22.94
N GLN A 399 27.56 6.84 23.96
CA GLN A 399 28.62 5.96 24.40
C GLN A 399 28.19 5.35 25.73
N ILE A 400 28.03 4.02 25.76
CA ILE A 400 27.61 3.31 26.98
C ILE A 400 28.84 2.57 27.54
N GLU A 401 29.10 2.71 28.84
CA GLU A 401 30.27 2.13 29.51
C GLU A 401 29.88 0.97 30.43
N ASP A 402 30.77 -0.01 30.64
CA ASP A 402 30.58 -1.03 31.67
C ASP A 402 30.83 -0.49 33.08
N ALA A 403 30.03 -0.93 34.07
CA ALA A 403 30.27 -0.62 35.48
C ALA A 403 31.59 -1.22 36.01
N SER A 404 32.12 -2.24 35.33
CA SER A 404 33.39 -2.92 35.62
C SER A 404 34.59 -2.36 34.83
N SER A 405 34.41 -1.29 34.03
CA SER A 405 35.54 -0.59 33.38
C SER A 405 36.40 0.08 34.47
N GLY A 406 37.45 -0.64 34.88
CA GLY A 406 38.32 -0.27 36.00
C GLY A 406 38.98 1.10 35.83
N ASN A 407 39.41 1.68 36.95
CA ASN A 407 40.16 2.95 37.07
C ASN A 407 41.17 3.17 35.93
N TYR A 408 40.79 3.85 34.86
CA TYR A 408 41.75 4.47 33.93
C TYR A 408 41.84 5.96 34.24
N GLN A 409 43.01 6.53 34.02
CA GLN A 409 43.33 7.91 34.36
C GLN A 409 43.22 8.84 33.13
N PHE A 410 43.42 8.30 31.92
CA PHE A 410 43.36 9.04 30.67
C PHE A 410 42.72 8.21 29.54
N ILE A 411 42.21 8.87 28.52
CA ILE A 411 41.83 8.24 27.24
C ILE A 411 42.97 8.50 26.26
N PHE A 412 43.48 7.47 25.59
CA PHE A 412 44.55 7.61 24.62
C PHE A 412 44.07 8.36 23.37
N PRO A 413 44.81 9.32 22.81
CA PRO A 413 46.16 9.80 23.16
C PRO A 413 46.18 11.08 24.03
N GLU A 414 45.11 11.40 24.77
CA GLU A 414 45.03 12.63 25.54
C GLU A 414 46.01 12.62 26.73
N GLY A 415 46.72 13.74 26.94
CA GLY A 415 47.57 13.92 28.13
C GLY A 415 48.88 13.13 28.13
N LEU A 416 49.43 12.79 26.96
CA LEU A 416 50.69 12.02 26.80
C LEU A 416 51.84 12.51 27.70
N ASP A 417 52.01 13.83 27.85
CA ASP A 417 53.06 14.41 28.70
C ASP A 417 52.92 14.03 30.19
N SER A 418 51.70 13.73 30.63
CA SER A 418 51.37 13.34 32.00
C SER A 418 51.55 11.85 32.28
N TYR A 419 51.82 11.03 31.26
CA TYR A 419 51.93 9.59 31.46
C TYR A 419 53.17 9.25 32.30
N THR A 420 53.00 8.45 33.34
CA THR A 420 54.11 7.98 34.17
C THR A 420 54.04 6.48 34.31
N ALA A 421 55.10 5.87 34.83
CA ALA A 421 55.08 4.45 35.15
C ALA A 421 53.85 4.12 36.00
N GLY A 422 53.02 3.19 35.52
CA GLY A 422 51.79 2.79 36.19
C GLY A 422 50.52 3.51 35.76
N THR A 423 50.60 4.57 34.93
CA THR A 423 49.42 5.26 34.37
C THR A 423 48.55 4.30 33.57
N LEU A 424 47.23 4.32 33.85
CA LEU A 424 46.24 3.49 33.19
C LEU A 424 45.50 4.32 32.13
N VAL A 425 45.46 3.83 30.90
CA VAL A 425 44.90 4.56 29.75
C VAL A 425 43.91 3.68 28.99
N LEU A 426 42.72 4.21 28.69
CA LEU A 426 41.73 3.57 27.82
C LEU A 426 42.10 3.78 26.35
N GLN A 427 42.16 2.70 25.56
CA GLN A 427 42.35 2.77 24.12
C GLN A 427 40.98 2.79 23.40
N PRO A 428 40.55 3.92 22.81
CA PRO A 428 39.22 4.03 22.20
C PRO A 428 39.02 3.13 20.98
N LYS A 429 40.09 2.66 20.33
CA LYS A 429 40.00 1.79 19.14
C LYS A 429 39.64 0.34 19.45
N ASP A 430 39.96 -0.17 20.64
CA ASP A 430 39.68 -1.55 21.03
C ASP A 430 38.96 -1.69 22.38
N GLY A 431 38.74 -0.56 23.08
CA GLY A 431 38.01 -0.49 24.35
C GLY A 431 38.78 -1.03 25.55
N LYS A 432 40.08 -1.33 25.43
CA LYS A 432 40.88 -1.96 26.49
C LYS A 432 41.71 -0.97 27.29
N ILE A 433 42.10 -1.35 28.51
CA ILE A 433 42.93 -0.53 29.40
C ILE A 433 44.38 -1.01 29.37
N TYR A 434 45.30 -0.07 29.18
CA TYR A 434 46.74 -0.30 29.12
C TYR A 434 47.47 0.45 30.23
N GLN A 435 48.39 -0.23 30.90
CA GLN A 435 49.26 0.37 31.91
C GLN A 435 50.62 0.72 31.32
N CYS A 436 51.07 1.96 31.49
CA CYS A 436 52.42 2.37 31.10
C CYS A 436 53.47 1.62 31.95
N LYS A 437 54.46 1.02 31.28
CA LYS A 437 55.51 0.21 31.91
C LYS A 437 56.43 1.05 32.81
N PRO A 438 57.08 0.43 33.82
CA PRO A 438 58.10 1.11 34.61
C PRO A 438 59.38 1.41 33.81
N PHE A 439 60.25 2.23 34.38
CA PHE A 439 61.60 2.49 33.85
C PHE A 439 62.36 1.17 33.58
N PRO A 440 63.12 1.04 32.46
CA PRO A 440 63.48 2.07 31.47
C PRO A 440 62.44 2.31 30.36
N TYR A 441 61.32 1.59 30.36
CA TYR A 441 60.36 1.57 29.24
C TYR A 441 59.30 2.67 29.27
N SER A 442 59.15 3.37 30.41
CA SER A 442 58.13 4.40 30.60
C SER A 442 58.21 5.57 29.61
N GLY A 443 59.38 5.79 29.00
CA GLY A 443 59.56 6.81 27.95
C GLY A 443 58.78 6.52 26.68
N TYR A 444 58.50 5.25 26.36
CA TYR A 444 57.78 4.87 25.14
C TYR A 444 56.29 5.25 25.19
N CYS A 445 55.69 5.30 26.38
CA CYS A 445 54.28 5.66 26.56
C CYS A 445 53.96 7.09 26.08
N LYS A 446 54.96 7.96 25.97
CA LYS A 446 54.80 9.37 25.56
C LYS A 446 55.18 9.66 24.12
N GLN A 447 55.76 8.70 23.39
CA GLN A 447 56.36 8.94 22.08
C GLN A 447 55.37 8.93 20.92
N TRP A 448 54.08 8.75 21.21
CA TRP A 448 53.07 8.70 20.18
C TRP A 448 52.82 10.07 19.57
N THR A 449 52.78 10.12 18.24
CA THR A 449 52.24 11.25 17.46
C THR A 449 51.50 10.68 16.26
N ASN A 450 50.76 11.53 15.53
CA ASN A 450 50.05 11.14 14.31
C ASN A 450 50.97 10.55 13.22
N THR A 451 52.28 10.80 13.30
CA THR A 451 53.31 10.27 12.36
C THR A 451 54.21 9.20 12.98
N THR A 452 54.08 8.94 14.29
CA THR A 452 54.93 8.03 15.07
C THR A 452 54.03 7.14 15.94
N THR A 453 53.40 6.14 15.32
CA THR A 453 52.32 5.34 15.91
C THR A 453 52.77 3.99 16.48
N GLN A 454 54.05 3.64 16.37
CA GLN A 454 54.56 2.32 16.72
C GLN A 454 54.36 1.94 18.20
N PHE A 455 54.22 2.92 19.09
CA PHE A 455 53.98 2.71 20.52
C PHE A 455 52.51 2.93 20.95
N GLU A 456 51.58 3.02 20.01
CA GLU A 456 50.15 3.14 20.30
C GLU A 456 49.65 1.90 21.06
N PRO A 457 49.08 2.02 22.28
CA PRO A 457 48.68 0.88 23.09
C PRO A 457 47.67 0.00 22.33
N GLY A 458 47.94 -1.30 22.23
CA GLY A 458 47.07 -2.28 21.56
C GLY A 458 47.10 -2.28 20.03
N VAL A 459 47.69 -1.26 19.39
CA VAL A 459 47.61 -1.05 17.94
C VAL A 459 48.99 -0.98 17.27
N GLY A 460 49.94 -0.28 17.86
CA GLY A 460 51.26 -0.04 17.27
C GLY A 460 52.12 -1.30 17.19
N ALA A 461 52.95 -1.42 16.15
CA ALA A 461 53.77 -2.63 15.94
C ALA A 461 54.74 -2.97 17.10
N SER A 462 55.04 -1.99 17.96
CA SER A 462 55.92 -2.09 19.13
C SER A 462 55.21 -1.69 20.42
N TRP A 463 53.87 -1.74 20.48
CA TRP A 463 53.11 -1.26 21.64
C TRP A 463 53.51 -1.97 22.94
N GLN A 464 53.88 -3.25 22.83
CA GLN A 464 54.30 -4.06 23.96
C GLN A 464 55.56 -3.53 24.63
N ASP A 465 56.36 -2.69 23.97
CA ASP A 465 57.55 -2.09 24.58
C ASP A 465 57.19 -1.03 25.62
N GLY A 466 56.08 -0.32 25.44
CA GLY A 466 55.61 0.73 26.36
C GLY A 466 54.51 0.31 27.32
N TRP A 467 53.71 -0.70 26.97
CA TRP A 467 52.43 -0.95 27.65
C TRP A 467 52.22 -2.38 28.11
N VAL A 468 51.40 -2.54 29.14
CA VAL A 468 50.87 -3.82 29.64
C VAL A 468 49.35 -3.80 29.56
N LEU A 469 48.73 -4.75 28.86
CA LEU A 469 47.28 -4.91 28.84
C LEU A 469 46.77 -5.27 30.25
N LYS A 470 45.75 -4.55 30.73
CA LYS A 470 45.20 -4.74 32.08
C LYS A 470 43.81 -5.33 32.14
N ASN A 471 42.96 -5.08 31.13
CA ASN A 471 41.72 -5.77 30.81
C ASN A 471 41.21 -5.26 29.46
#